data_AF-A0A947UAV1-F1
#
_entry.id   AF-A0A947UAV1-F1
#
_cell.length_a   1.000
_cell.length_b   1.000
_cell.length_c   1.000
_cell.angle_alpha   90.00
_cell.angle_beta   90.00
_cell.angle_gamma   90.00
#
_symmetry.space_group_name_H-M   'P 1'
#
loop_
_entity.id
_entity.type
_entity.pdbx_description
1 polymer ?
#
loop_
_entity_poly.entity_id
_entity_poly.type
_entity_poly.pdbx_seq_one_letter_code
_entity_poly.pdbx_strand_id
1 'polypeptide(L)'
;MYNFRLPGEVIMSQQDVYVTGEGLKELKEELRVLTEEKRPALIDRVATARAHGDLSENSEYTAAREDLAFVEGRIEEIEVLIAKAKLIKNNHSAN
;
A
#
# COMPACT_ATOMS: atom_id res chain seq x y z
N MET A 1 6.92 28.45 -45.54
CA MET A 1 7.50 28.32 -44.20
C MET A 1 6.74 27.21 -43.50
N TYR A 2 7.28 25.99 -43.51
CA TYR A 2 6.65 24.82 -42.87
C TYR A 2 7.06 24.80 -41.40
N ASN A 3 6.08 24.85 -40.48
CA ASN A 3 6.34 24.56 -39.07
C ASN A 3 6.41 23.04 -38.91
N PHE A 4 7.63 22.54 -38.80
CA PHE A 4 7.96 21.14 -38.57
C PHE A 4 7.72 20.81 -37.08
N ARG A 5 6.82 19.87 -36.78
CA ARG A 5 6.60 19.32 -35.43
C ARG A 5 6.67 17.81 -35.49
N LEU A 6 7.74 17.22 -34.93
CA LEU A 6 7.86 15.87 -34.34
C LEU A 6 9.14 15.89 -33.44
N PRO A 7 9.34 15.04 -32.40
CA PRO A 7 8.60 13.81 -32.03
C PRO A 7 8.31 13.64 -30.51
N GLY A 8 7.43 12.67 -30.17
CA GLY A 8 7.56 11.90 -28.92
C GLY A 8 6.83 12.44 -27.68
N GLU A 9 5.52 12.57 -27.75
CA GLU A 9 4.67 12.72 -26.56
C GLU A 9 4.65 11.37 -25.81
N VAL A 10 5.57 11.19 -24.86
CA VAL A 10 5.39 10.14 -23.83
C VAL A 10 4.38 10.69 -22.84
N ILE A 11 3.10 10.54 -23.19
CA ILE A 11 2.02 10.69 -22.23
C ILE A 11 2.22 9.55 -21.24
N MET A 12 2.66 9.88 -20.02
CA MET A 12 2.67 8.94 -18.90
C MET A 12 1.23 8.46 -18.72
N SER A 13 0.93 7.28 -19.26
CA SER A 13 -0.34 6.60 -19.07
C SER A 13 -0.49 6.30 -17.59
N GLN A 14 -1.08 7.24 -16.85
CA GLN A 14 -1.67 6.95 -15.56
C GLN A 14 -2.70 5.87 -15.81
N GLN A 15 -2.34 4.62 -15.52
CA GLN A 15 -3.30 3.54 -15.44
C GLN A 15 -4.23 3.89 -14.29
N ASP A 16 -5.32 4.58 -14.61
CA ASP A 16 -6.38 4.87 -13.66
C ASP A 16 -6.91 3.51 -13.17
N VAL A 17 -6.64 3.22 -11.89
CA VAL A 17 -7.09 1.97 -11.26
C VAL A 17 -8.55 2.15 -10.91
N TYR A 18 -9.40 1.52 -11.70
CA TYR A 18 -10.85 1.52 -11.52
C TYR A 18 -11.24 0.46 -10.49
N VAL A 19 -11.58 0.90 -9.28
CA VAL A 19 -12.05 0.02 -8.20
C VAL A 19 -13.56 0.20 -8.03
N THR A 20 -14.29 -0.90 -7.88
CA THR A 20 -15.72 -0.86 -7.55
C THR A 20 -15.91 -0.34 -6.12
N GLY A 21 -17.09 0.20 -5.81
CA GLY A 21 -17.37 0.69 -4.45
C GLY A 21 -17.25 -0.39 -3.36
N GLU A 22 -17.50 -1.65 -3.74
CA GLU A 22 -17.31 -2.83 -2.90
C GLU A 22 -15.81 -3.16 -2.71
N GLY A 23 -15.03 -3.22 -3.79
CA GLY A 23 -13.59 -3.45 -3.68
C GLY A 23 -12.85 -2.37 -2.89
N LEU A 24 -13.29 -1.11 -2.99
CA LEU A 24 -12.75 -0.02 -2.16
C LEU A 24 -13.08 -0.22 -0.67
N LYS A 25 -14.25 -0.78 -0.36
CA LYS A 25 -14.66 -1.07 1.02
C LYS A 25 -13.85 -2.23 1.58
N GLU A 26 -13.62 -3.28 0.80
CA GLU A 26 -12.77 -4.41 1.18
C GLU A 26 -11.33 -3.97 1.44
N LEU A 27 -10.73 -3.17 0.55
CA LEU A 27 -9.39 -2.62 0.73
C LEU A 27 -9.27 -1.76 1.99
N LYS A 28 -10.30 -0.97 2.30
CA LYS A 28 -10.35 -0.16 3.54
C LYS A 28 -10.47 -1.04 4.79
N GLU A 29 -11.25 -2.12 4.72
CA GLU A 29 -11.38 -3.05 5.84
C GLU A 29 -10.06 -3.81 6.06
N GLU A 30 -9.43 -4.29 4.98
CA GLU A 30 -8.11 -4.91 5.03
C GLU A 30 -7.08 -3.95 5.63
N LEU A 31 -7.03 -2.70 5.16
CA LEU A 31 -6.18 -1.65 5.74
C LEU A 31 -6.45 -1.47 7.23
N ARG A 32 -7.72 -1.41 7.64
CA ARG A 32 -8.10 -1.26 9.04
C ARG A 32 -7.58 -2.42 9.89
N VAL A 33 -7.80 -3.66 9.47
CA VAL A 33 -7.31 -4.85 10.17
C VAL A 33 -5.78 -4.87 10.23
N LEU A 34 -5.10 -4.53 9.14
CA LEU A 34 -3.64 -4.47 9.11
C LEU A 34 -3.08 -3.43 10.09
N THR A 35 -3.74 -2.29 10.22
CA THR A 35 -3.28 -1.17 11.04
C THR A 35 -3.68 -1.29 12.52
N GLU A 36 -4.89 -1.77 12.79
CA GLU A 36 -5.47 -1.86 14.15
C GLU A 36 -5.13 -3.19 14.84
N GLU A 37 -4.99 -4.29 14.11
CA GLU A 37 -4.72 -5.60 14.69
C GLU A 37 -3.29 -6.08 14.43
N LYS A 38 -2.87 -6.12 13.15
CA LYS A 38 -1.59 -6.74 12.78
C LYS A 38 -0.37 -5.91 13.18
N ARG A 39 -0.37 -4.61 12.90
CA ARG A 39 0.73 -3.70 13.27
C ARG A 39 1.05 -3.75 14.77
N PRO A 40 0.10 -3.55 15.71
CA PRO A 40 0.41 -3.64 17.13
C PRO A 40 0.84 -5.04 17.55
N ALA A 41 0.22 -6.10 17.03
CA ALA A 41 0.63 -7.47 17.34
C ALA A 41 2.08 -7.79 16.93
N LEU A 42 2.53 -7.26 15.78
CA LEU A 42 3.91 -7.42 15.32
C LEU A 42 4.89 -6.60 16.16
N ILE A 43 4.52 -5.38 16.56
CA ILE A 43 5.33 -4.56 17.47
C ILE A 43 5.51 -5.27 18.81
N ASP A 44 4.45 -5.83 19.37
CA ASP A 44 4.50 -6.61 20.62
C ASP A 44 5.35 -7.87 20.47
N ARG A 45 5.26 -8.54 19.31
CA ARG A 45 6.10 -9.71 19.00
C ARG A 45 7.58 -9.34 18.92
N VAL A 46 7.91 -8.23 18.26
CA VAL A 46 9.29 -7.70 18.21
C VAL A 46 9.77 -7.31 19.61
N ALA A 47 8.93 -6.67 20.42
CA ALA A 47 9.24 -6.27 21.78
C ALA A 47 9.49 -7.49 22.69
N THR A 48 8.66 -8.52 22.57
CA THR A 48 8.78 -9.79 23.31
C THR A 48 10.04 -10.53 22.89
N ALA A 49 10.28 -10.68 21.58
CA ALA A 49 11.48 -11.33 21.05
C ALA A 49 12.76 -10.59 21.51
N ARG A 50 12.72 -9.26 21.59
CA ARG A 50 13.82 -8.44 22.12
C ARG A 50 14.06 -8.68 23.62
N ALA A 51 13.01 -8.93 24.40
CA ALA A 51 13.10 -9.16 25.85
C ALA A 51 13.67 -10.55 26.21
N HIS A 52 13.59 -11.53 25.30
CA HIS A 52 14.10 -12.90 25.52
C HIS A 52 15.63 -13.05 25.47
N GLY A 53 16.39 -11.96 25.35
CA GLY A 53 17.66 -11.81 26.04
C GLY A 53 18.91 -12.47 25.44
N ASP A 54 18.81 -13.30 24.40
CA ASP A 54 19.98 -13.77 23.65
C ASP A 54 19.84 -13.42 22.17
N LEU A 55 20.39 -12.26 21.78
CA LEU A 55 20.20 -11.63 20.47
C LEU A 55 21.04 -12.27 19.34
N SER A 56 22.01 -13.12 19.68
CA SER A 56 23.02 -13.64 18.74
C SER A 56 22.50 -14.78 17.85
N GLU A 57 21.45 -15.50 18.26
CA GLU A 57 20.78 -16.55 17.47
C GLU A 57 19.28 -16.29 17.25
N ASN A 58 18.80 -15.09 17.60
CA ASN A 58 17.37 -14.80 17.67
C ASN A 58 16.77 -14.57 16.27
N SER A 59 16.61 -15.68 15.56
CA SER A 59 15.90 -15.76 14.28
C SER A 59 14.47 -15.25 14.41
N GLU A 60 13.89 -15.32 15.61
CA GLU A 60 12.55 -14.86 15.91
C GLU A 60 12.45 -13.33 15.96
N TYR A 61 13.47 -12.64 16.44
CA TYR A 61 13.55 -11.17 16.36
C TYR A 61 13.72 -10.69 14.92
N THR A 62 14.60 -11.32 14.14
CA THR A 62 14.79 -10.99 12.73
C THR A 62 13.51 -11.25 11.93
N ALA A 63 12.89 -12.42 12.11
CA ALA A 63 11.62 -12.77 11.47
C ALA A 63 10.50 -11.79 11.86
N ALA A 64 10.37 -11.44 13.14
CA ALA A 64 9.35 -10.49 13.58
C ALA A 64 9.57 -9.08 12.99
N ARG A 65 10.83 -8.66 12.78
CA ARG A 65 11.13 -7.38 12.10
C ARG A 65 10.84 -7.43 10.60
N GLU A 66 11.15 -8.54 9.94
CA GLU A 66 10.83 -8.74 8.52
C GLU A 66 9.31 -8.79 8.31
N ASP A 67 8.58 -9.50 9.17
CA ASP A 67 7.11 -9.55 9.17
C ASP A 67 6.51 -8.14 9.33
N LEU A 68 7.05 -7.34 10.25
CA LEU A 68 6.65 -5.94 10.42
C LEU A 68 6.90 -5.14 9.14
N ALA A 69 8.10 -5.24 8.55
CA ALA A 69 8.42 -4.53 7.31
C ALA A 69 7.51 -4.96 6.14
N PHE A 70 7.17 -6.24 6.05
CA PHE A 70 6.26 -6.76 5.05
C PHE A 70 4.84 -6.20 5.21
N VAL A 71 4.32 -6.18 6.45
CA VAL A 71 2.99 -5.60 6.73
C VAL A 71 2.96 -4.10 6.47
N GLU A 72 3.99 -3.36 6.86
CA GLU A 72 4.11 -1.93 6.54
C GLU A 72 4.11 -1.69 5.03
N GLY A 73 4.85 -2.49 4.26
CA GLY A 73 4.84 -2.40 2.80
C GLY A 73 3.46 -2.68 2.20
N ARG A 74 2.73 -3.64 2.76
CA ARG A 74 1.35 -3.95 2.32
C ARG A 74 0.38 -2.83 2.65
N ILE A 75 0.51 -2.21 3.83
CA ILE A 75 -0.27 -1.03 4.22
C ILE A 75 -0.03 0.10 3.22
N GLU A 76 1.22 0.41 2.92
CA GLU A 76 1.58 1.47 1.97
C GLU A 76 1.05 1.17 0.56
N GLU A 77 1.14 -0.08 0.10
CA GLU A 77 0.57 -0.52 -1.19
C GLU A 77 -0.95 -0.27 -1.23
N ILE A 78 -1.68 -0.68 -0.20
CA ILE A 78 -3.14 -0.50 -0.11
C ILE A 78 -3.50 0.99 -0.02
N GLU A 79 -2.75 1.79 0.75
CA GLU A 79 -2.95 3.23 0.82
C GLU A 79 -2.73 3.90 -0.55
N VAL A 80 -1.67 3.51 -1.27
CA VAL A 80 -1.40 3.99 -2.63
C VAL A 80 -2.50 3.54 -3.59
N LEU A 81 -3.00 2.32 -3.48
CA LEU A 81 -4.12 1.82 -4.29
C LEU A 81 -5.39 2.60 -4.01
N ILE A 82 -5.72 2.88 -2.75
CA ILE A 82 -6.88 3.69 -2.35
C ILE A 82 -6.72 5.14 -2.81
N ALA A 83 -5.52 5.71 -2.71
CA ALA A 83 -5.23 7.08 -3.14
C ALA A 83 -5.28 7.24 -4.67
N LYS A 84 -4.81 6.23 -5.41
CA LYS A 84 -4.91 6.16 -6.88
C LYS A 84 -6.29 5.73 -7.36
N ALA A 85 -7.06 5.06 -6.52
CA ALA A 85 -8.44 4.68 -6.83
C ALA A 85 -9.25 5.97 -6.97
N LYS A 86 -9.33 6.46 -8.22
CA LYS A 86 -10.37 7.39 -8.59
C LYS A 86 -11.68 6.65 -8.40
N LEU A 87 -12.33 6.96 -7.28
CA LEU A 87 -13.71 6.55 -7.03
C LEU A 87 -14.49 6.99 -8.25
N ILE A 88 -14.94 6.04 -9.08
CA ILE A 88 -15.81 6.30 -10.22
C ILE A 88 -17.14 6.76 -9.64
N LYS A 89 -17.21 7.98 -9.12
CA LYS A 89 -18.40 8.78 -9.33
C LYS A 89 -18.27 9.21 -10.77
N ASN A 90 -19.10 8.66 -11.63
CA ASN A 90 -19.31 9.14 -12.99
C ASN A 90 -19.55 10.65 -12.97
N ASN A 91 -18.49 11.45 -12.94
CA ASN A 91 -18.54 12.83 -13.39
C ASN A 91 -18.31 12.76 -14.89
N HIS A 92 -19.31 12.24 -15.58
CA HIS A 92 -19.54 12.56 -16.98
C HIS A 92 -19.83 14.06 -17.01
N SER A 93 -18.77 14.86 -17.02
CA SER A 93 -18.87 16.27 -17.39
C SER A 93 -19.08 16.29 -18.89
N ALA A 94 -20.32 16.07 -19.30
CA ALA A 94 -20.79 16.51 -20.61
C ALA A 94 -20.64 18.03 -20.66
N ASN A 95 -19.76 18.51 -21.53
CA ASN A 95 -19.84 19.88 -22.05
C ASN A 95 -19.37 19.86 -23.51
#